data_AF-A0A6D2IU12-F1
#
_entry.id   AF-A0A6D2IU12-F1
#
_cell.length_a   1.000
_cell.length_b   1.000
_cell.length_c   1.000
_cell.angle_alpha   90.00
_cell.angle_beta   90.00
_cell.angle_gamma   90.00
#
_symmetry.space_group_name_H-M   'P 1'
#
loop_
_entity.id
_entity.type
_entity.pdbx_description
1 polymer ?
#
loop_
_entity_poly.entity_id
_entity_poly.type
_entity_poly.pdbx_seq_one_letter_code
_entity_poly.pdbx_strand_id
1 'polypeptide(L)'
;MKSYLHMFSMFQSLRFILSLADVDPMLMMEDESLVWASSDVVIVLQHLNEKIPLSYVSETERQQAVPSQVQRHILAGIASALGGVSSPYEKTSHAHERPVTNWLWASGCHPFGPFSNTSQMSQMLQDVALRNTIYARVDSALRRIRETSEAVQNFASDYLKTPLGEPVKDKKNKTKTELWVETFYKKTTTLPEPFPHELVERLEKYLDTVEEQLVDLSSLLYDHKLYDALLLLLKQYVEHVLETERENMRCCKIEYKYTVGVKSYQTLVYGGILIAGFLVYFLVIFFSSPPAR
;
A
#
# COMPACT_ATOMS: atom_id res chain seq x y z
N MET A 1 -22.25 1.87 -8.25
CA MET A 1 -21.20 2.44 -7.38
C MET A 1 -21.43 2.18 -5.88
N LYS A 2 -22.68 2.10 -5.38
CA LYS A 2 -22.97 1.75 -3.97
C LYS A 2 -22.68 0.28 -3.58
N SER A 3 -22.75 -0.68 -4.51
CA SER A 3 -22.60 -2.11 -4.18
C SER A 3 -21.16 -2.58 -3.91
N TYR A 4 -20.13 -1.83 -4.35
CA TYR A 4 -18.73 -2.16 -4.01
C TYR A 4 -18.29 -1.57 -2.67
N LEU A 5 -18.98 -0.54 -2.17
CA LEU A 5 -18.66 0.10 -0.89
C LEU A 5 -18.97 -0.82 0.31
N HIS A 6 -19.95 -1.72 0.18
CA HIS A 6 -20.25 -2.70 1.23
C HIS A 6 -19.24 -3.84 1.31
N MET A 7 -18.52 -4.15 0.23
CA MET A 7 -17.49 -5.19 0.22
C MET A 7 -16.14 -4.69 0.75
N PHE A 8 -15.90 -3.38 0.73
CA PHE A 8 -14.69 -2.74 1.28
C PHE A 8 -14.88 -2.17 2.70
N SER A 9 -16.00 -2.46 3.37
CA SER A 9 -16.23 -2.08 4.78
C SER A 9 -15.54 -3.01 5.79
N MET A 10 -14.75 -3.98 5.34
CA MET A 10 -14.34 -5.12 6.16
C MET A 10 -12.82 -5.29 6.26
N PHE A 11 -12.10 -4.20 6.51
CA PHE A 11 -10.68 -4.29 6.87
C PHE A 11 -10.42 -3.53 8.15
N GLN A 12 -11.04 -4.04 9.21
CA GLN A 12 -10.72 -3.70 10.59
C GLN A 12 -10.03 -4.91 11.23
N SER A 13 -9.11 -4.64 12.14
CA SER A 13 -8.28 -5.66 12.79
C SER A 13 -9.13 -6.74 13.44
N LEU A 14 -8.96 -8.00 13.06
CA LEU A 14 -9.50 -9.13 13.82
C LEU A 14 -9.02 -9.00 15.27
N ARG A 15 -9.96 -8.90 16.21
CA ARG A 15 -9.65 -8.68 17.63
C ARG A 15 -9.64 -10.00 18.41
N PHE A 16 -10.51 -10.93 18.05
CA PHE A 16 -10.68 -12.16 18.82
C PHE A 16 -10.88 -13.40 17.94
N ILE A 17 -10.31 -14.51 18.38
CA ILE A 17 -10.61 -15.85 17.88
C ILE A 17 -11.21 -16.62 19.06
N LEU A 18 -12.47 -17.02 18.92
CA LEU A 18 -13.21 -17.77 19.92
C LEU A 18 -13.37 -19.20 19.44
N SER A 19 -12.71 -20.13 20.14
CA SER A 19 -12.90 -21.54 19.90
C SER A 19 -13.72 -22.13 21.05
N LEU A 20 -14.96 -22.51 20.75
CA LEU A 20 -15.91 -23.00 21.74
C LEU A 20 -15.81 -24.53 21.80
N ALA A 21 -15.33 -25.06 22.91
CA ALA A 21 -15.24 -26.49 23.15
C ALA A 21 -16.46 -27.01 23.90
N ASP A 22 -16.78 -28.30 23.70
CA ASP A 22 -17.85 -29.02 24.40
C ASP A 22 -19.25 -28.41 24.20
N VAL A 23 -19.48 -27.88 23.00
CA VAL A 23 -20.79 -27.34 22.60
C VAL A 23 -21.67 -28.48 22.10
N ASP A 24 -23.01 -28.31 22.22
CA ASP A 24 -24.02 -29.29 21.78
C ASP A 24 -23.60 -29.97 20.46
N PRO A 25 -23.52 -31.31 20.41
CA PRO A 25 -23.03 -32.04 19.25
C PRO A 25 -23.86 -31.87 17.96
N MET A 26 -25.07 -31.30 18.06
CA MET A 26 -25.94 -31.00 16.92
C MET A 26 -25.92 -29.51 16.52
N LEU A 27 -25.25 -28.66 17.30
CA LEU A 27 -25.14 -27.24 16.98
C LEU A 27 -24.17 -27.02 15.82
N MET A 28 -24.68 -26.44 14.74
CA MET A 28 -23.90 -26.03 13.58
C MET A 28 -24.22 -24.56 13.28
N MET A 29 -23.30 -23.86 12.60
CA MET A 29 -23.54 -22.51 12.11
C MET A 29 -24.31 -22.56 10.78
N GLU A 30 -24.54 -21.38 10.19
CA GLU A 30 -25.15 -21.24 8.87
C GLU A 30 -24.44 -22.11 7.82
N ASP A 31 -25.24 -22.69 6.90
CA ASP A 31 -24.79 -23.63 5.85
C ASP A 31 -24.04 -24.86 6.37
N GLU A 32 -24.42 -25.36 7.55
CA GLU A 32 -23.80 -26.53 8.17
C GLU A 32 -22.27 -26.36 8.35
N SER A 33 -21.83 -25.13 8.60
CA SER A 33 -20.45 -24.77 8.87
C SER A 33 -20.11 -24.91 10.36
N LEU A 34 -18.85 -25.22 10.66
CA LEU A 34 -18.28 -25.17 12.02
C LEU A 34 -17.60 -23.84 12.33
N VAL A 35 -17.57 -22.93 11.35
CA VAL A 35 -16.90 -21.64 11.40
C VAL A 35 -17.89 -20.55 11.05
N TRP A 36 -17.86 -19.49 11.85
CA TRP A 36 -18.47 -18.22 11.51
C TRP A 36 -17.41 -17.13 11.62
N ALA A 37 -17.31 -16.28 10.59
CA ALA A 37 -16.29 -15.25 10.49
C ALA A 37 -16.92 -13.88 10.26
N SER A 38 -16.45 -12.89 11.00
CA SER A 38 -16.82 -11.48 10.88
C SER A 38 -15.56 -10.63 10.92
N SER A 39 -15.69 -9.31 10.76
CA SER A 39 -14.56 -8.36 10.75
C SER A 39 -13.77 -8.38 12.05
N ASP A 40 -14.47 -8.58 13.17
CA ASP A 40 -13.89 -8.46 14.51
C ASP A 40 -13.63 -9.79 15.20
N VAL A 41 -14.36 -10.84 14.82
CA VAL A 41 -14.35 -12.13 15.51
C VAL A 41 -14.45 -13.30 14.54
N VAL A 42 -13.69 -14.35 14.85
CA VAL A 42 -13.83 -15.68 14.25
C VAL A 42 -14.29 -16.63 15.34
N ILE A 43 -15.43 -17.28 15.13
CA ILE A 43 -16.02 -18.26 16.04
C ILE A 43 -15.89 -19.64 15.42
N VAL A 44 -15.30 -20.57 16.15
CA VAL A 44 -15.14 -21.97 15.75
C VAL A 44 -15.79 -22.87 16.77
N LEU A 45 -16.65 -23.77 16.29
CA LEU A 45 -17.28 -24.80 17.11
C LEU A 45 -16.39 -26.05 17.16
N GLN A 46 -16.12 -26.54 18.36
CA GLN A 46 -15.51 -27.84 18.59
C GLN A 46 -16.50 -28.75 19.30
N HIS A 47 -16.65 -29.95 18.75
CA HIS A 47 -17.47 -31.00 19.34
C HIS A 47 -16.58 -32.19 19.73
N LEU A 48 -17.05 -32.97 20.70
CA LEU A 48 -16.45 -34.25 21.07
C LEU A 48 -16.76 -35.37 20.04
N ASN A 49 -17.76 -35.17 19.18
CA ASN A 49 -18.08 -36.09 18.10
C ASN A 49 -16.96 -36.13 17.06
N GLU A 50 -16.57 -37.34 16.64
CA GLU A 50 -15.54 -37.52 15.62
C GLU A 50 -15.96 -36.93 14.27
N LYS A 51 -17.21 -37.17 13.86
CA LYS A 51 -17.74 -36.78 12.55
C LYS A 51 -19.23 -36.45 12.64
N ILE A 52 -19.65 -35.39 11.93
CA ILE A 52 -21.06 -34.96 11.84
C ILE A 52 -21.51 -35.11 10.39
N PRO A 53 -22.57 -35.88 10.10
CA PRO A 53 -23.09 -36.02 8.74
C PRO A 53 -23.72 -34.70 8.28
N LEU A 54 -23.36 -34.27 7.07
CA LEU A 54 -23.89 -33.07 6.42
C LEU A 54 -24.97 -33.43 5.41
N SER A 55 -25.74 -32.43 5.00
CA SER A 55 -26.71 -32.54 3.91
C SER A 55 -26.05 -32.76 2.54
N TYR A 56 -24.77 -32.42 2.40
CA TYR A 56 -24.00 -32.55 1.17
C TYR A 56 -23.63 -34.01 0.85
N VAL A 57 -23.68 -34.37 -0.44
CA VAL A 57 -23.29 -35.68 -0.97
C VAL A 57 -22.19 -35.47 -2.01
N SER A 58 -21.10 -36.25 -1.91
CA SER A 58 -20.10 -36.35 -2.96
C SER A 58 -20.13 -37.76 -3.52
N GLU A 59 -20.23 -37.88 -4.84
CA GLU A 59 -20.38 -39.17 -5.54
C GLU A 59 -21.58 -39.97 -4.97
N THR A 60 -21.32 -40.90 -4.04
CA THR A 60 -22.33 -41.75 -3.39
C THR A 60 -22.30 -41.69 -1.87
N GLU A 61 -21.40 -40.89 -1.28
CA GLU A 61 -21.22 -40.78 0.17
C GLU A 61 -21.63 -39.40 0.71
N ARG A 62 -22.38 -39.42 1.81
CA ARG A 62 -22.67 -38.19 2.57
C ARG A 62 -21.39 -37.63 3.14
N GLN A 63 -21.17 -36.35 2.91
CA GLN A 63 -20.04 -35.65 3.47
C GLN A 63 -20.18 -35.51 4.98
N GLN A 64 -19.03 -35.40 5.63
CA GLN A 64 -18.96 -35.32 7.08
C GLN A 64 -18.06 -34.16 7.47
N ALA A 65 -18.55 -33.31 8.37
CA ALA A 65 -17.72 -32.32 9.03
C ALA A 65 -16.91 -33.02 10.13
N VAL A 66 -15.67 -32.58 10.32
CA VAL A 66 -14.76 -33.08 11.36
C VAL A 66 -14.51 -31.95 12.36
N PRO A 67 -15.23 -31.91 13.50
CA PRO A 67 -15.10 -30.85 14.50
C PRO A 67 -13.75 -30.82 15.20
N SER A 68 -13.09 -31.98 15.30
CA SER A 68 -11.75 -32.09 15.89
C SER A 68 -10.66 -31.38 15.08
N GLN A 69 -10.90 -31.06 13.81
CA GLN A 69 -9.95 -30.31 12.95
C GLN A 69 -10.03 -28.80 13.16
N VAL A 70 -9.87 -28.36 14.40
CA VAL A 70 -10.01 -26.94 14.81
C VAL A 70 -9.09 -26.00 14.03
N GLN A 71 -7.84 -26.43 13.78
CA GLN A 71 -6.85 -25.60 13.08
C GLN A 71 -7.32 -25.18 11.68
N ARG A 72 -7.93 -26.11 10.95
CA ARG A 72 -8.47 -25.85 9.61
C ARG A 72 -9.59 -24.82 9.67
N HIS A 73 -10.50 -24.99 10.62
CA HIS A 73 -11.65 -24.12 10.84
C HIS A 73 -11.20 -22.70 11.23
N ILE A 74 -10.22 -22.59 12.14
CA ILE A 74 -9.59 -21.32 12.49
C ILE A 74 -8.95 -20.68 11.25
N LEU A 75 -8.18 -21.43 10.46
CA LEU A 75 -7.53 -20.89 9.27
C LEU A 75 -8.53 -20.43 8.21
N ALA A 76 -9.63 -21.17 7.98
CA ALA A 76 -10.70 -20.74 7.10
C ALA A 76 -11.36 -19.44 7.58
N GLY A 77 -11.61 -19.33 8.88
CA GLY A 77 -12.16 -18.11 9.49
C GLY A 77 -11.21 -16.91 9.39
N ILE A 78 -9.92 -17.10 9.62
CA ILE A 78 -8.91 -16.04 9.48
C ILE A 78 -8.76 -15.64 8.01
N ALA A 79 -8.70 -16.60 7.09
CA ALA A 79 -8.55 -16.33 5.67
C ALA A 79 -9.73 -15.50 5.12
N SER A 80 -10.94 -15.77 5.60
CA SER A 80 -12.13 -14.96 5.25
C SER A 80 -12.13 -13.60 5.94
N ALA A 81 -11.93 -13.54 7.27
CA ALA A 81 -12.00 -12.28 8.03
C ALA A 81 -10.86 -11.30 7.73
N LEU A 82 -9.61 -11.76 7.71
CA LEU A 82 -8.43 -10.91 7.49
C LEU A 82 -7.96 -10.90 6.03
N GLY A 83 -8.03 -12.05 5.36
CA GLY A 83 -7.59 -12.15 3.97
C GLY A 83 -8.63 -11.65 2.97
N GLY A 84 -9.88 -11.41 3.39
CA GLY A 84 -10.99 -11.12 2.49
C GLY A 84 -11.21 -12.24 1.46
N VAL A 85 -10.83 -13.48 1.80
CA VAL A 85 -10.88 -14.62 0.89
C VAL A 85 -12.26 -15.26 0.98
N SER A 86 -12.98 -15.28 -0.15
CA SER A 86 -14.23 -16.04 -0.26
C SER A 86 -13.95 -17.54 -0.27
N SER A 87 -14.92 -18.32 0.20
CA SER A 87 -14.81 -19.76 0.09
C SER A 87 -14.78 -20.18 -1.40
N PRO A 88 -14.00 -21.20 -1.80
CA PRO A 88 -13.83 -21.57 -3.22
C PRO A 88 -15.11 -22.06 -3.91
N TYR A 89 -16.16 -22.34 -3.13
CA TYR A 89 -17.48 -22.68 -3.64
C TYR A 89 -18.44 -21.49 -3.66
N GLU A 90 -18.00 -20.28 -3.33
CA GLU A 90 -18.80 -19.07 -3.38
C GLU A 90 -18.25 -18.10 -4.42
N LYS A 91 -19.15 -17.44 -5.14
CA LYS A 91 -18.80 -16.38 -6.08
C LYS A 91 -19.77 -15.23 -5.95
N THR A 92 -19.26 -14.01 -5.85
CA THR A 92 -20.06 -12.79 -5.94
C THR A 92 -20.65 -12.66 -7.34
N SER A 93 -21.98 -12.57 -7.44
CA SER A 93 -22.69 -12.38 -8.71
C SER A 93 -23.17 -10.93 -8.86
N HIS A 94 -22.72 -10.23 -9.91
CA HIS A 94 -23.19 -8.88 -10.20
C HIS A 94 -24.68 -8.82 -10.56
N ALA A 95 -25.20 -9.84 -11.25
CA ALA A 95 -26.60 -9.87 -11.66
C ALA A 95 -27.57 -10.06 -10.48
N HIS A 96 -27.12 -10.73 -9.41
CA HIS A 96 -27.95 -11.05 -8.25
C HIS A 96 -27.62 -10.21 -7.00
N GLU A 97 -26.59 -9.36 -7.08
CA GLU A 97 -26.06 -8.54 -5.97
C GLU A 97 -25.82 -9.32 -4.66
N ARG A 98 -25.55 -10.63 -4.76
CA ARG A 98 -25.33 -11.53 -3.63
C ARG A 98 -24.28 -12.61 -3.96
N PRO A 99 -23.64 -13.23 -2.96
CA PRO A 99 -22.87 -14.44 -3.18
C PRO A 99 -23.79 -15.56 -3.69
N VAL A 100 -23.31 -16.28 -4.69
CA VAL A 100 -23.98 -17.45 -5.27
C VAL A 100 -23.04 -18.63 -5.13
N THR A 101 -23.57 -19.75 -4.64
CA THR A 101 -22.82 -20.99 -4.49
C THR A 101 -22.52 -21.60 -5.87
N ASN A 102 -21.24 -21.80 -6.15
CA ASN A 102 -20.74 -22.47 -7.33
C ASN A 102 -19.62 -23.46 -6.95
N TRP A 103 -20.00 -24.73 -6.84
CA TRP A 103 -19.11 -25.82 -6.41
C TRP A 103 -18.11 -26.29 -7.49
N LEU A 104 -18.16 -25.77 -8.72
CA LEU A 104 -17.21 -26.14 -9.78
C LEU A 104 -15.75 -25.86 -9.39
N TRP A 105 -15.50 -24.90 -8.49
CA TRP A 105 -14.17 -24.49 -8.02
C TRP A 105 -13.86 -24.97 -6.59
N ALA A 106 -14.71 -25.81 -6.00
CA ALA A 106 -14.52 -26.36 -4.65
C ALA A 106 -13.39 -27.42 -4.58
N SER A 107 -12.76 -27.74 -5.71
CA SER A 107 -11.68 -28.72 -5.81
C SER A 107 -10.32 -28.03 -5.69
N GLY A 108 -9.55 -28.36 -4.65
CA GLY A 108 -8.18 -27.86 -4.49
C GLY A 108 -7.69 -27.86 -3.05
N CYS A 109 -6.50 -27.31 -2.84
CA CYS A 109 -5.88 -27.18 -1.51
C CYS A 109 -6.37 -25.91 -0.80
N HIS A 110 -7.38 -26.02 0.06
CA HIS A 110 -7.93 -24.89 0.82
C HIS A 110 -8.60 -25.35 2.12
N PRO A 111 -8.67 -24.53 3.18
CA PRO A 111 -9.28 -24.96 4.45
C PRO A 111 -10.82 -24.94 4.47
N PHE A 112 -11.47 -24.35 3.46
CA PHE A 112 -12.92 -24.11 3.43
C PHE A 112 -13.80 -25.33 3.14
N GLY A 113 -15.03 -25.28 3.63
CA GLY A 113 -16.14 -26.17 3.24
C GLY A 113 -15.94 -27.60 3.72
N PRO A 114 -16.88 -28.51 3.40
CA PRO A 114 -16.80 -29.88 3.89
C PRO A 114 -15.93 -30.79 3.00
N PHE A 115 -15.74 -30.43 1.73
CA PHE A 115 -15.06 -31.28 0.74
C PHE A 115 -13.52 -31.18 0.75
N SER A 116 -12.95 -30.27 1.53
CA SER A 116 -11.51 -30.25 1.78
C SER A 116 -11.13 -31.21 2.91
N ASN A 117 -9.87 -31.64 2.96
CA ASN A 117 -9.30 -32.36 4.10
C ASN A 117 -7.91 -31.82 4.48
N THR A 118 -7.62 -30.56 4.14
CA THR A 118 -6.31 -29.95 4.37
C THR A 118 -6.44 -28.65 5.14
N SER A 119 -5.47 -28.38 6.01
CA SER A 119 -5.26 -27.09 6.66
C SER A 119 -4.32 -26.18 5.85
N GLN A 120 -3.86 -26.63 4.69
CA GLN A 120 -3.01 -25.84 3.80
C GLN A 120 -3.83 -24.95 2.86
N MET A 121 -3.22 -23.85 2.43
CA MET A 121 -3.77 -22.94 1.43
C MET A 121 -2.94 -23.01 0.16
N SER A 122 -3.61 -23.13 -0.99
CA SER A 122 -2.97 -23.04 -2.30
C SER A 122 -2.30 -21.68 -2.49
N GLN A 123 -1.26 -21.64 -3.32
CA GLN A 123 -0.57 -20.40 -3.68
C GLN A 123 -1.54 -19.35 -4.24
N MET A 124 -2.52 -19.78 -5.03
CA MET A 124 -3.56 -18.90 -5.57
C MET A 124 -4.35 -18.18 -4.45
N LEU A 125 -4.74 -18.89 -3.39
CA LEU A 125 -5.46 -18.26 -2.26
C LEU A 125 -4.54 -17.33 -1.45
N GLN A 126 -3.26 -17.69 -1.32
CA GLN A 126 -2.27 -16.82 -0.68
C GLN A 126 -2.08 -15.52 -1.47
N ASP A 127 -1.96 -15.60 -2.79
CA ASP A 127 -1.82 -14.45 -3.67
C ASP A 127 -3.07 -13.55 -3.64
N VAL A 128 -4.27 -14.15 -3.58
CA VAL A 128 -5.52 -13.40 -3.41
C VAL A 128 -5.56 -12.68 -2.06
N ALA A 129 -5.18 -13.35 -0.97
CA ALA A 129 -5.13 -12.72 0.35
C ALA A 129 -4.13 -11.55 0.40
N LEU A 130 -2.95 -11.71 -0.22
CA LEU A 130 -1.95 -10.65 -0.34
C LEU A 130 -2.49 -9.45 -1.15
N ARG A 131 -3.10 -9.71 -2.30
CA ARG A 131 -3.72 -8.69 -3.15
C ARG A 131 -4.81 -7.91 -2.40
N ASN A 132 -5.70 -8.62 -1.72
CA ASN A 132 -6.77 -8.02 -0.92
C ASN A 132 -6.20 -7.16 0.21
N THR A 133 -5.13 -7.62 0.86
CA THR A 133 -4.44 -6.86 1.91
C THR A 133 -3.82 -5.57 1.37
N ILE A 134 -3.23 -5.60 0.17
CA ILE A 134 -2.68 -4.39 -0.49
C ILE A 134 -3.81 -3.40 -0.78
N TYR A 135 -4.91 -3.85 -1.38
CA TYR A 135 -6.08 -3.01 -1.65
C TYR A 135 -6.65 -2.38 -0.38
N ALA A 136 -6.79 -3.17 0.68
CA ALA A 136 -7.27 -2.70 1.96
C ALA A 136 -6.40 -1.59 2.56
N ARG A 137 -5.07 -1.73 2.47
CA ARG A 137 -4.14 -0.73 2.98
C ARG A 137 -4.20 0.57 2.20
N VAL A 138 -4.28 0.49 0.87
CA VAL A 138 -4.41 1.67 0.01
C VAL A 138 -5.73 2.39 0.27
N ASP A 139 -6.85 1.65 0.35
CA ASP A 139 -8.16 2.24 0.66
C ASP A 139 -8.18 2.89 2.06
N SER A 140 -7.59 2.22 3.06
CA SER A 140 -7.46 2.76 4.42
C SER A 140 -6.63 4.06 4.46
N ALA A 141 -5.51 4.09 3.74
CA ALA A 141 -4.68 5.29 3.62
C ALA A 141 -5.44 6.44 2.94
N LEU A 142 -6.17 6.16 1.86
CA LEU A 142 -6.96 7.14 1.14
C LEU A 142 -8.08 7.73 2.02
N ARG A 143 -8.81 6.88 2.76
CA ARG A 143 -9.81 7.35 3.73
C ARG A 143 -9.19 8.24 4.80
N ARG A 144 -8.03 7.84 5.33
CA ARG A 144 -7.34 8.61 6.35
C ARG A 144 -6.91 9.98 5.84
N ILE A 145 -6.44 10.08 4.60
CA ILE A 145 -6.06 11.36 3.99
C ILE A 145 -7.26 12.27 3.81
N ARG A 146 -8.39 11.72 3.34
CA ARG A 146 -9.64 12.47 3.22
C ARG A 146 -10.13 13.00 4.56
N GLU A 147 -10.11 12.16 5.61
CA GLU A 147 -10.42 12.58 6.98
C GLU A 147 -9.50 13.71 7.46
N THR A 148 -8.19 13.63 7.18
CA THR A 148 -7.25 14.69 7.56
C THR A 148 -7.44 15.96 6.74
N SER A 149 -7.77 15.85 5.45
CA SER A 149 -8.07 17.00 4.60
C SER A 149 -9.31 17.73 5.09
N GLU A 150 -10.38 17.00 5.42
CA GLU A 150 -11.58 17.55 6.04
C GLU A 150 -11.28 18.24 7.38
N ALA A 151 -10.44 17.62 8.22
CA ALA A 151 -10.03 18.23 9.49
C ALA A 151 -9.23 19.54 9.30
N VAL A 152 -8.35 19.60 8.30
CA VAL A 152 -7.59 20.82 7.96
C VAL A 152 -8.53 21.91 7.43
N GLN A 153 -9.50 21.57 6.59
CA GLN A 153 -10.49 22.52 6.07
C GLN A 153 -11.37 23.08 7.19
N ASN A 154 -11.80 22.24 8.14
CA ASN A 154 -12.56 22.66 9.32
C ASN A 154 -11.72 23.59 10.23
N PHE A 155 -10.44 23.28 10.42
CA PHE A 155 -9.53 24.17 11.15
C PHE A 155 -9.38 25.52 10.43
N ALA A 156 -9.20 25.50 9.10
CA ALA A 156 -9.10 26.72 8.31
C ALA A 156 -10.40 27.54 8.37
N SER A 157 -11.58 26.92 8.38
CA SER A 157 -12.85 27.67 8.52
C SER A 157 -12.99 28.31 9.89
N ASP A 158 -12.58 27.62 10.96
CA ASP A 158 -12.79 28.08 12.34
C ASP A 158 -11.81 29.18 12.74
N TYR A 159 -10.56 29.08 12.30
CA TYR A 159 -9.48 29.96 12.77
C TYR A 159 -8.99 30.94 11.72
N LEU A 160 -9.08 30.62 10.42
CA LEU A 160 -8.47 31.40 9.35
C LEU A 160 -9.49 32.20 8.51
N LYS A 161 -10.79 31.92 8.64
CA LYS A 161 -11.85 32.66 7.94
C LYS A 161 -12.68 33.47 8.95
N THR A 162 -13.02 34.69 8.58
CA THR A 162 -14.04 35.46 9.32
C THR A 162 -15.43 34.84 9.08
N PRO A 163 -16.46 35.12 9.91
CA PRO A 163 -17.83 34.62 9.70
C PRO A 163 -18.48 35.04 8.36
N LEU A 164 -17.81 35.87 7.55
CA LEU A 164 -18.20 36.27 6.21
C LEU A 164 -17.31 35.63 5.11
N GLY A 165 -16.39 34.73 5.46
CA GLY A 165 -15.53 34.01 4.52
C GLY A 165 -14.31 34.77 4.00
N GLU A 166 -14.05 35.98 4.49
CA GLU A 166 -12.91 36.80 4.03
C GLU A 166 -11.60 36.37 4.71
N PRO A 167 -10.47 36.30 3.98
CA PRO A 167 -9.15 35.99 4.52
C PRO A 167 -8.61 37.14 5.39
N VAL A 168 -7.98 36.81 6.52
CA VAL A 168 -7.30 37.77 7.39
C VAL A 168 -6.06 38.31 6.66
N LYS A 169 -5.90 39.63 6.56
CA LYS A 169 -4.84 40.25 5.75
C LYS A 169 -3.44 40.01 6.36
N ASP A 170 -2.53 39.55 5.50
CA ASP A 170 -1.07 39.73 5.62
C ASP A 170 -0.70 41.20 5.91
N LYS A 171 0.22 41.42 6.85
CA LYS A 171 0.92 42.71 7.01
C LYS A 171 1.85 42.98 5.82
N LYS A 172 1.31 43.36 4.66
CA LYS A 172 2.09 44.01 3.59
C LYS A 172 1.98 45.53 3.71
N ASN A 173 3.12 46.19 3.89
CA ASN A 173 3.25 47.64 3.91
C ASN A 173 2.69 48.24 2.61
N LYS A 174 1.50 48.84 2.66
CA LYS A 174 0.88 49.49 1.50
C LYS A 174 1.37 50.94 1.38
N THR A 175 2.17 51.20 0.33
CA THR A 175 2.41 52.53 -0.22
C THR A 175 1.43 52.84 -1.34
N LYS A 176 0.16 53.08 -1.01
CA LYS A 176 -0.74 53.85 -1.88
C LYS A 176 -2.00 54.26 -1.12
N THR A 177 -2.34 55.54 -1.22
CA THR A 177 -3.54 56.16 -0.64
C THR A 177 -4.81 55.53 -1.20
N GLU A 178 -5.45 54.66 -0.41
CA GLU A 178 -6.79 54.12 -0.68
C GLU A 178 -7.83 55.23 -0.45
N LEU A 179 -8.79 55.35 -1.37
CA LEU A 179 -9.89 56.32 -1.33
C LEU A 179 -10.78 56.04 -0.11
N TRP A 180 -11.16 57.11 0.61
CA TRP A 180 -11.90 57.09 1.89
C TRP A 180 -13.23 56.31 1.86
N VAL A 181 -13.81 56.09 0.68
CA VAL A 181 -15.07 55.36 0.50
C VAL A 181 -14.87 53.84 0.62
N GLU A 182 -13.69 53.31 0.30
CA GLU A 182 -13.38 51.88 0.47
C GLU A 182 -13.20 51.49 1.94
N THR A 183 -12.88 52.46 2.80
CA THR A 183 -12.69 52.24 4.25
C THR A 183 -13.99 51.92 4.99
N PHE A 184 -15.15 52.37 4.47
CA PHE A 184 -16.44 52.13 5.11
C PHE A 184 -17.05 50.77 4.75
N TYR A 185 -16.77 50.25 3.55
CA TYR A 185 -17.30 48.96 3.11
C TYR A 185 -16.38 47.77 3.43
N LYS A 186 -15.09 48.01 3.68
CA LYS A 186 -14.15 46.98 4.14
C LYS A 186 -13.97 47.07 5.65
N LYS A 187 -14.83 46.37 6.41
CA LYS A 187 -14.70 46.28 7.86
C LYS A 187 -13.57 45.31 8.21
N THR A 188 -12.33 45.77 8.11
CA THR A 188 -11.14 45.01 8.50
C THR A 188 -11.13 44.79 10.01
N THR A 189 -11.26 43.53 10.42
CA THR A 189 -11.12 43.14 11.83
C THR A 189 -9.66 43.25 12.27
N THR A 190 -9.41 44.02 13.31
CA THR A 190 -8.09 44.21 13.95
C THR A 190 -7.69 43.01 14.83
N LEU A 191 -8.01 41.79 14.41
CA LEU A 191 -7.60 40.58 15.11
C LEU A 191 -6.17 40.24 14.66
N PRO A 192 -5.22 40.05 15.58
CA PRO A 192 -3.89 39.57 15.21
C PRO A 192 -4.01 38.20 14.55
N GLU A 193 -3.27 37.99 13.46
CA GLU A 193 -3.20 36.75 12.69
C GLU A 193 -3.14 35.52 13.60
N PRO A 194 -4.17 34.67 13.62
CA PRO A 194 -4.05 33.35 14.19
C PRO A 194 -3.34 32.48 13.13
N PHE A 195 -2.06 32.18 13.35
CA PHE A 195 -1.26 31.24 12.55
C PHE A 195 -0.88 31.65 11.10
N PRO A 196 0.23 31.12 10.54
CA PRO A 196 0.66 31.43 9.19
C PRO A 196 -0.22 30.68 8.18
N HIS A 197 -1.04 31.42 7.44
CA HIS A 197 -1.87 30.88 6.34
C HIS A 197 -1.04 30.07 5.32
N GLU A 198 0.22 30.46 5.12
CA GLU A 198 1.16 29.76 4.25
C GLU A 198 1.37 28.28 4.64
N LEU A 199 1.36 27.96 5.94
CA LEU A 199 1.55 26.58 6.39
C LEU A 199 0.34 25.70 6.06
N VAL A 200 -0.87 26.25 6.19
CA VAL A 200 -2.10 25.53 5.87
C VAL A 200 -2.22 25.33 4.37
N GLU A 201 -1.96 26.36 3.57
CA GLU A 201 -1.96 26.24 2.09
C GLU A 201 -0.92 25.21 1.60
N ARG A 202 0.27 25.20 2.22
CA ARG A 202 1.31 24.20 1.92
C ARG A 202 0.86 22.79 2.30
N LEU A 203 0.20 22.62 3.44
CA LEU A 203 -0.29 21.33 3.91
C LEU A 203 -1.43 20.81 3.03
N GLU A 204 -2.39 21.66 2.67
CA GLU A 204 -3.48 21.33 1.74
C GLU A 204 -2.91 20.83 0.40
N LYS A 205 -2.00 21.59 -0.19
CA LYS A 205 -1.34 21.20 -1.45
C LYS A 205 -0.59 19.86 -1.34
N TYR A 206 0.03 19.60 -0.19
CA TYR A 206 0.70 18.33 0.06
C TYR A 206 -0.30 17.18 0.15
N LEU A 207 -1.37 17.34 0.93
CA LEU A 207 -2.43 16.32 1.07
C LEU A 207 -3.10 16.01 -0.28
N ASP A 208 -3.37 17.03 -1.10
CA ASP A 208 -3.91 16.86 -2.45
C ASP A 208 -2.96 16.05 -3.33
N THR A 209 -1.66 16.36 -3.30
CA THR A 209 -0.65 15.62 -4.07
C THR A 209 -0.58 14.14 -3.66
N VAL A 210 -0.68 13.86 -2.35
CA VAL A 210 -0.66 12.48 -1.85
C VAL A 210 -1.97 11.75 -2.19
N GLU A 211 -3.12 12.43 -2.14
CA GLU A 211 -4.40 11.87 -2.58
C GLU A 211 -4.35 11.49 -4.05
N GLU A 212 -3.91 12.39 -4.94
CA GLU A 212 -3.77 12.12 -6.37
C GLU A 212 -2.89 10.87 -6.62
N GLN A 213 -1.75 10.79 -5.94
CA GLN A 213 -0.84 9.64 -6.06
C GLN A 213 -1.46 8.32 -5.60
N LEU A 214 -2.23 8.34 -4.51
CA LEU A 214 -2.93 7.14 -4.03
C LEU A 214 -4.09 6.75 -4.92
N VAL A 215 -4.78 7.73 -5.53
CA VAL A 215 -5.82 7.47 -6.52
C VAL A 215 -5.20 6.82 -7.77
N ASP A 216 -4.08 7.33 -8.26
CA ASP A 216 -3.36 6.74 -9.40
C ASP A 216 -2.90 5.32 -9.08
N LEU A 217 -2.29 5.10 -7.91
CA LEU A 217 -1.92 3.77 -7.44
C LEU A 217 -3.14 2.83 -7.38
N SER A 218 -4.26 3.31 -6.84
CA SER A 218 -5.50 2.54 -6.75
C SER A 218 -6.01 2.13 -8.14
N SER A 219 -5.92 3.02 -9.14
CA SER A 219 -6.34 2.74 -10.51
C SER A 219 -5.50 1.63 -11.16
N LEU A 220 -4.18 1.67 -11.01
CA LEU A 220 -3.26 0.64 -11.50
C LEU A 220 -3.50 -0.71 -10.81
N LEU A 221 -3.81 -0.65 -9.52
CA LEU A 221 -4.19 -1.79 -8.71
C LEU A 221 -5.48 -2.43 -9.23
N TYR A 222 -6.52 -1.64 -9.56
CA TYR A 222 -7.77 -2.15 -10.15
C TYR A 222 -7.59 -2.73 -11.56
N ASP A 223 -6.71 -2.15 -12.37
CA ASP A 223 -6.37 -2.63 -13.72
C ASP A 223 -5.47 -3.88 -13.74
N HIS A 224 -5.27 -4.52 -12.59
CA HIS A 224 -4.46 -5.73 -12.41
C HIS A 224 -2.97 -5.55 -12.78
N LYS A 225 -2.48 -4.30 -12.86
CA LYS A 225 -1.06 -3.97 -13.10
C LYS A 225 -0.28 -3.89 -11.79
N LEU A 226 -0.27 -4.99 -11.04
CA LEU A 226 0.37 -5.09 -9.72
C LEU A 226 1.87 -4.77 -9.76
N TYR A 227 2.58 -5.17 -10.82
CA TYR A 227 4.00 -4.88 -10.98
C TYR A 227 4.26 -3.38 -11.15
N ASP A 228 3.48 -2.70 -12.00
CA ASP A 228 3.61 -1.27 -12.25
C ASP A 228 3.24 -0.45 -11.01
N ALA A 229 2.20 -0.87 -10.28
CA ALA A 229 1.81 -0.27 -9.00
C ALA A 229 2.91 -0.37 -7.93
N LEU A 230 3.53 -1.55 -7.79
CA LEU A 230 4.63 -1.77 -6.85
C LEU A 230 5.88 -0.96 -7.24
N LEU A 231 6.20 -0.91 -8.53
CA LEU A 231 7.33 -0.16 -9.05
C LEU A 231 7.15 1.36 -8.86
N LEU A 232 5.94 1.87 -9.06
CA LEU A 232 5.61 3.26 -8.80
C LEU A 232 5.77 3.60 -7.32
N LEU A 233 5.24 2.77 -6.41
CA LEU A 233 5.36 2.98 -4.97
C LEU A 233 6.83 2.91 -4.50
N LEU A 234 7.60 1.96 -5.02
CA LEU A 234 9.02 1.83 -4.69
C LEU A 234 9.82 3.03 -5.20
N LYS A 235 9.57 3.46 -6.43
CA LYS A 235 10.22 4.64 -7.01
C LYS A 235 9.91 5.90 -6.20
N GLN A 236 8.64 6.09 -5.85
CA GLN A 236 8.17 7.22 -5.03
C GLN A 236 8.85 7.25 -3.66
N TYR A 237 8.90 6.11 -2.98
CA TYR A 237 9.55 5.99 -1.67
C TYR A 237 11.05 6.28 -1.76
N VAL A 238 11.72 5.74 -2.77
CA VAL A 238 13.15 5.99 -3.00
C VAL A 238 13.42 7.45 -3.29
N GLU A 239 12.62 8.09 -4.16
CA GLU A 239 12.75 9.53 -4.45
C GLU A 239 12.54 10.38 -3.18
N HIS A 240 11.52 10.07 -2.37
CA HIS A 240 11.26 10.78 -1.12
C HIS A 240 12.39 10.63 -0.09
N VAL A 241 12.92 9.41 0.09
CA VAL A 241 14.07 9.16 0.97
C VAL A 241 15.31 9.88 0.44
N LEU A 242 15.56 9.84 -0.87
CA LEU A 242 16.68 10.54 -1.49
C LEU A 242 16.59 12.06 -1.33
N GLU A 243 15.40 12.64 -1.46
CA GLU A 243 15.20 14.08 -1.23
C GLU A 243 15.39 14.45 0.25
N THR A 244 14.84 13.66 1.16
CA THR A 244 15.02 13.86 2.61
C THR A 244 16.49 13.78 3.02
N GLU A 245 17.21 12.76 2.54
CA GLU A 245 18.65 12.62 2.77
C GLU A 245 19.46 13.73 2.08
N ARG A 246 19.06 14.16 0.89
CA ARG A 246 19.69 15.29 0.19
C ARG A 246 19.53 16.58 0.97
N GLU A 247 18.39 16.82 1.61
CA GLU A 247 18.17 17.97 2.48
C GLU A 247 19.00 17.89 3.76
N ASN A 248 19.06 16.72 4.41
CA ASN A 248 19.93 16.47 5.56
C ASN A 248 21.41 16.69 5.20
N MET A 249 21.83 16.29 4.01
CA MET A 249 23.21 16.44 3.53
C MET A 249 23.54 17.83 2.97
N ARG A 250 22.58 18.78 2.89
CA ARG A 250 22.90 20.18 2.49
C ARG A 250 23.89 20.86 3.43
N CYS A 251 23.97 20.43 4.69
CA CYS A 251 24.93 20.95 5.67
C CYS A 251 26.38 20.48 5.40
N CYS A 252 26.58 19.41 4.65
CA CYS A 252 27.86 18.72 4.51
C CYS A 252 28.26 18.64 3.04
N LYS A 253 28.64 19.78 2.45
CA LYS A 253 29.26 19.78 1.12
C LYS A 253 30.63 19.11 1.22
N ILE A 254 30.72 17.84 0.80
CA ILE A 254 31.99 17.12 0.73
C ILE A 254 32.79 17.73 -0.43
N GLU A 255 33.68 18.66 -0.13
CA GLU A 255 34.70 19.09 -1.09
C GLU A 255 35.76 17.99 -1.21
N TYR A 256 35.66 17.20 -2.27
CA TYR A 256 36.79 16.39 -2.70
C TYR A 256 37.89 17.33 -3.15
N LYS A 257 38.89 17.55 -2.30
CA LYS A 257 40.21 18.00 -2.76
C LYS A 257 40.76 16.89 -3.64
N TYR A 258 40.44 16.93 -4.93
CA TYR A 258 41.25 16.24 -5.93
C TYR A 258 42.67 16.78 -5.77
N THR A 259 43.55 15.97 -5.21
CA THR A 259 44.99 16.25 -5.17
C THR A 259 45.53 16.13 -6.59
N VAL A 260 45.30 17.17 -7.39
CA VAL A 260 45.82 17.32 -8.76
C VAL A 260 47.37 17.32 -8.78
N GLY A 261 48.03 17.43 -7.62
CA GLY A 261 49.48 17.46 -7.52
C GLY A 261 50.24 16.13 -7.53
N VAL A 262 49.62 14.97 -7.27
CA VAL A 262 50.39 13.72 -7.07
C VAL A 262 50.35 12.77 -8.28
N LYS A 263 49.33 12.86 -9.14
CA LYS A 263 49.25 11.99 -10.33
C LYS A 263 50.15 12.40 -11.49
N SER A 264 50.60 13.66 -11.57
CA SER A 264 51.32 14.18 -12.75
C SER A 264 52.70 13.58 -12.95
N TYR A 265 53.46 13.28 -11.88
CA TYR A 265 54.82 12.75 -12.05
C TYR A 265 54.81 11.27 -12.46
N GLN A 266 53.96 10.46 -11.82
CA GLN A 266 53.89 9.03 -12.15
C GLN A 266 53.35 8.78 -13.56
N THR A 267 52.34 9.50 -14.04
CA THR A 267 51.88 9.35 -15.43
C THR A 267 52.91 9.81 -16.45
N LEU A 268 53.70 10.85 -16.15
CA LEU A 268 54.81 11.26 -17.02
C LEU A 268 55.94 10.22 -17.07
N VAL A 269 56.27 9.59 -15.93
CA VAL A 269 57.29 8.53 -15.88
C VAL A 269 56.83 7.28 -16.63
N TYR A 270 55.61 6.80 -16.39
CA TYR A 270 55.08 5.64 -17.11
C TYR A 270 54.87 5.91 -18.60
N GLY A 271 54.46 7.13 -18.97
CA GLY A 271 54.38 7.57 -20.36
C GLY A 271 55.76 7.59 -21.05
N GLY A 272 56.79 8.08 -20.35
CA GLY A 272 58.16 8.09 -20.84
C GLY A 272 58.72 6.67 -21.08
N ILE A 273 58.46 5.74 -20.17
CA ILE A 273 58.89 4.33 -20.31
C ILE A 273 58.23 3.66 -21.52
N LEU A 274 56.92 3.89 -21.73
CA LEU A 274 56.20 3.33 -22.87
C LEU A 274 56.71 3.87 -24.22
N ILE A 275 56.97 5.17 -24.30
CA ILE A 275 57.51 5.80 -25.52
C ILE A 275 58.93 5.28 -25.81
N ALA A 276 59.77 5.18 -24.78
CA ALA A 276 61.12 4.64 -24.93
C ALA A 276 61.08 3.16 -25.39
N GLY A 277 60.20 2.34 -24.80
CA GLY A 277 60.01 0.96 -25.23
C GLY A 277 59.54 0.85 -26.69
N PHE A 278 58.60 1.71 -27.10
CA PHE A 278 58.12 1.76 -28.48
C PHE A 278 59.22 2.17 -29.48
N LEU A 279 60.04 3.16 -29.13
CA LEU A 279 61.16 3.58 -29.98
C LEU A 279 62.22 2.50 -30.14
N VAL A 280 62.57 1.80 -29.05
CA VAL A 280 63.52 0.68 -29.12
C VAL A 280 62.95 -0.44 -29.99
N TYR A 281 61.69 -0.80 -29.80
CA TYR A 281 61.03 -1.82 -30.61
C TYR A 281 60.98 -1.45 -32.09
N PHE A 282 60.66 -0.18 -32.41
CA PHE A 282 60.63 0.33 -33.78
C PHE A 282 62.03 0.32 -34.43
N LEU A 283 63.07 0.73 -33.71
CA LEU A 283 64.45 0.70 -34.21
C LEU A 283 64.91 -0.74 -34.48
N VAL A 284 64.59 -1.69 -33.59
CA VAL A 284 64.92 -3.10 -33.80
C VAL A 284 64.25 -3.61 -35.07
N ILE A 285 62.96 -3.32 -35.30
CA ILE A 285 62.27 -3.74 -36.53
C ILE A 285 62.92 -3.08 -37.76
N PHE A 286 63.16 -1.78 -37.72
CA PHE A 286 63.70 -1.04 -38.86
C PHE A 286 65.10 -1.51 -39.28
N PHE A 287 65.97 -1.82 -38.32
CA PHE A 287 67.32 -2.34 -38.60
C PHE A 287 67.37 -3.86 -38.82
N SER A 288 66.38 -4.62 -38.34
CA SER A 288 66.29 -6.07 -38.57
C SER A 288 65.52 -6.43 -39.84
N SER A 289 64.82 -5.48 -40.48
CA SER A 289 64.23 -5.66 -41.79
C SER A 289 65.29 -5.52 -42.89
N PRO A 290 65.63 -6.59 -43.64
CA PRO A 290 66.57 -6.48 -44.75
C PRO A 290 65.98 -5.59 -45.85
N PRO A 291 66.82 -4.82 -46.59
CA PRO A 291 66.34 -3.98 -47.68
C PRO A 291 65.61 -4.86 -48.70
N ALA A 292 64.36 -4.50 -48.99
CA ALA A 292 63.54 -5.16 -49.99
C ALA A 292 64.31 -5.16 -51.32
N ARG A 293 64.64 -6.37 -51.81
CA ARG A 293 65.08 -6.62 -53.19
C ARG A 293 63.89 -6.56 -54.12
#